data_AF-A0A954QYC0-F1
#
_entry.id   AF-A0A954QYC0-F1
#
_cell.length_a   1.000
_cell.length_b   1.000
_cell.length_c   1.000
_cell.angle_alpha   90.00
_cell.angle_beta   90.00
_cell.angle_gamma   90.00
#
_symmetry.space_group_name_H-M   'P 1'
#
loop_
_entity.id
_entity.type
_entity.pdbx_description
1 polymer ?
#
loop_
_entity_poly.entity_id
_entity_poly.type
_entity_poly.pdbx_seq_one_letter_code
_entity_poly.pdbx_strand_id
1 'polypeptide(L)'
;MSESVHEKLKRVRKPRVHITYEVETNGAQIQRELPFVVGVMGDFSGNPTKELEPLKDRKFVQIDRDNINDVMKRMTPGLSMRVENTMKGDGSQMAVNLKFDSMDDFAPANVARQVEPLKKLLDTRDKLRDLLTKVDR
;
A
#
# COMPACT_ATOMS: atom_id res chain seq x y z
N MET A 1 -7.18 -33.29 -14.13
CA MET A 1 -7.63 -33.63 -15.49
C MET A 1 -9.15 -33.61 -15.46
N SER A 2 -9.77 -32.52 -15.91
CA SER A 2 -11.22 -32.47 -16.07
C SER A 2 -11.59 -33.33 -17.29
N GLU A 3 -12.19 -34.51 -17.08
CA GLU A 3 -12.69 -35.37 -18.18
C GLU A 3 -13.60 -34.57 -19.12
N SER A 4 -13.37 -34.72 -20.43
CA SER A 4 -14.16 -34.01 -21.42
C SER A 4 -15.61 -34.52 -21.45
N VAL A 5 -16.56 -33.63 -21.75
CA VAL A 5 -17.99 -33.98 -21.86
C VAL A 5 -18.21 -35.07 -22.92
N HIS A 6 -17.35 -35.14 -23.94
CA HIS A 6 -17.40 -36.10 -25.04
C HIS A 6 -17.00 -37.54 -24.60
N GLU A 7 -16.08 -37.69 -23.66
CA GLU A 7 -15.75 -39.02 -23.09
C GLU A 7 -16.91 -39.61 -22.28
N LYS A 8 -17.64 -38.76 -21.54
CA LYS A 8 -18.84 -39.19 -20.81
C LYS A 8 -19.96 -39.63 -21.74
N LEU A 9 -20.18 -38.93 -22.86
CA LEU A 9 -21.15 -39.31 -23.90
C LEU A 9 -20.81 -40.65 -24.58
N LYS A 10 -19.51 -40.93 -24.80
CA LYS A 10 -19.01 -42.19 -25.37
C LYS A 10 -19.34 -43.41 -24.48
N ARG A 11 -19.38 -43.22 -23.16
CA ARG A 11 -19.69 -44.27 -22.17
C ARG A 11 -21.19 -44.52 -21.99
N VAL A 12 -22.01 -43.46 -22.03
CA VAL A 12 -23.42 -43.53 -21.62
C VAL A 12 -24.37 -43.69 -22.83
N ARG A 13 -24.08 -43.12 -24.01
CA ARG A 13 -24.91 -43.26 -25.22
C ARG A 13 -24.10 -42.97 -26.48
N LYS A 14 -23.65 -44.01 -27.18
CA LYS A 14 -22.85 -43.87 -28.41
C LYS A 14 -23.71 -43.34 -29.58
N PRO A 15 -23.45 -42.14 -30.13
CA PRO A 15 -24.07 -41.67 -31.35
C PRO A 15 -23.47 -42.38 -32.58
N ARG A 16 -24.23 -42.42 -33.70
CA ARG A 16 -23.82 -43.14 -34.93
C ARG A 16 -22.62 -42.51 -35.64
N VAL A 17 -22.42 -41.19 -35.50
CA VAL A 17 -21.22 -40.47 -35.95
C VAL A 17 -20.80 -39.56 -34.81
N HIS A 18 -19.54 -39.64 -34.39
CA HIS A 18 -18.97 -38.81 -33.34
C HIS A 18 -17.60 -38.33 -33.80
N ILE A 19 -17.47 -37.03 -34.04
CA ILE A 19 -16.20 -36.40 -34.38
C ILE A 19 -15.61 -35.87 -33.07
N THR A 20 -14.42 -36.34 -32.70
CA THR A 20 -13.66 -35.82 -31.56
C THR A 20 -12.41 -35.13 -32.08
N TYR A 21 -12.13 -33.93 -31.57
CA TYR A 21 -10.87 -33.25 -31.81
C TYR A 21 -9.93 -33.59 -30.65
N GLU A 22 -9.09 -34.61 -30.85
CA GLU A 22 -8.04 -34.95 -29.91
C GLU A 22 -6.82 -34.10 -30.25
N VAL A 23 -6.47 -33.17 -29.36
CA VAL A 23 -5.25 -32.39 -29.49
C VAL A 23 -4.09 -33.30 -29.11
N GLU A 24 -3.49 -33.97 -30.08
CA GLU A 24 -2.27 -34.74 -29.85
C GLU A 24 -1.12 -33.76 -29.55
N THR A 25 -0.71 -33.71 -28.28
CA THR A 25 0.38 -32.83 -27.86
C THR A 25 1.76 -33.38 -28.20
N ASN A 26 1.91 -34.52 -28.91
CA ASN A 26 3.22 -35.09 -29.34
C ASN A 26 4.31 -35.08 -28.25
N GLY A 27 3.95 -35.28 -26.99
CA GLY A 27 4.89 -35.22 -25.86
C GLY A 27 5.44 -33.82 -25.56
N ALA A 28 4.88 -32.77 -26.13
CA ALA A 28 5.22 -31.38 -25.84
C ALA A 28 5.00 -31.11 -24.35
N GLN A 29 6.10 -30.82 -23.66
CA GLN A 29 6.05 -30.40 -22.26
C GLN A 29 5.28 -29.09 -22.17
N ILE A 30 4.20 -29.10 -21.40
CA ILE A 30 3.50 -27.87 -21.02
C ILE A 30 4.49 -27.03 -20.23
N GLN A 31 4.95 -25.92 -20.81
CA GLN A 31 5.80 -24.97 -20.09
C GLN A 31 4.99 -24.40 -18.93
N ARG A 32 5.39 -24.74 -17.71
CA ARG A 32 4.84 -24.18 -16.48
C ARG A 32 5.81 -23.11 -16.01
N GLU A 33 5.46 -21.86 -16.26
CA GLU A 33 6.22 -20.73 -15.73
C GLU A 33 5.78 -20.46 -14.29
N LEU A 34 6.74 -20.49 -13.37
CA LEU A 34 6.51 -20.06 -11.99
C LEU A 34 6.68 -18.53 -11.94
N PRO A 35 5.72 -17.80 -11.33
CA PRO A 35 5.87 -16.36 -11.18
C PRO A 35 7.06 -16.06 -10.26
N PHE A 36 7.92 -15.14 -10.70
CA PHE A 36 9.00 -14.63 -9.87
C PHE A 36 8.43 -13.67 -8.82
N VAL A 37 8.49 -14.07 -7.55
CA VAL A 37 7.99 -13.27 -6.42
C VAL A 37 9.16 -12.91 -5.51
N VAL A 38 9.26 -11.63 -5.15
CA VAL A 38 10.27 -11.12 -4.22
C VAL A 38 9.61 -10.74 -2.90
N GLY A 39 10.08 -11.36 -1.81
CA GLY A 39 9.71 -10.96 -0.45
C GLY A 39 10.69 -9.93 0.09
N VAL A 40 10.20 -8.76 0.47
CA VAL A 40 10.99 -7.72 1.14
C VAL A 40 10.65 -7.71 2.63
N MET A 41 11.67 -7.81 3.48
CA MET A 41 11.51 -7.79 4.94
C MET A 41 12.34 -6.64 5.52
N GLY A 42 11.78 -5.91 6.48
CA GLY A 42 12.41 -4.79 7.13
C GLY A 42 11.54 -4.19 8.22
N ASP A 43 12.11 -3.28 9.01
CA ASP A 43 11.31 -2.42 9.87
C ASP A 43 10.73 -1.27 9.04
N PHE A 44 9.43 -1.31 8.88
CA PHE A 44 8.66 -0.34 8.08
C PHE A 44 7.68 0.47 8.93
N SER A 45 7.55 0.16 10.22
CA SER A 45 6.56 0.81 11.11
C SER A 45 7.21 1.80 12.09
N GLY A 46 8.51 1.67 12.36
CA GLY A 46 9.26 2.60 13.22
C GLY A 46 8.70 2.66 14.63
N ASN A 47 8.10 3.81 15.01
CA ASN A 47 7.33 3.96 16.25
C ASN A 47 5.83 3.83 15.93
N PRO A 48 5.28 2.60 15.87
CA PRO A 48 3.95 2.38 15.34
C PRO A 48 2.90 3.10 16.20
N THR A 49 1.91 3.70 15.54
CA THR A 49 0.81 4.38 16.25
C THR A 49 -0.18 3.42 16.90
N LYS A 50 -0.13 2.14 16.53
CA LYS A 50 -0.89 1.04 17.13
C LYS A 50 0.02 -0.14 17.42
N GLU A 51 -0.35 -0.96 18.41
CA GLU A 51 0.40 -2.18 18.70
C GLU A 51 0.37 -3.12 17.50
N LEU A 52 1.54 -3.59 17.09
CA LEU A 52 1.69 -4.51 15.96
C LEU A 52 1.40 -5.93 16.41
N GLU A 53 0.82 -6.73 15.53
CA GLU A 53 0.62 -8.16 15.76
C GLU A 53 1.96 -8.86 16.06
N PRO A 54 1.94 -9.97 16.83
CA PRO A 54 3.12 -10.81 17.03
C PRO A 54 3.71 -11.25 15.70
N LEU A 55 5.04 -11.38 15.62
CA LEU A 55 5.74 -11.73 14.37
C LEU A 55 5.20 -13.01 13.70
N LYS A 56 4.72 -13.98 14.50
CA LYS A 56 4.16 -15.24 14.01
C LYS A 56 2.85 -15.07 13.23
N ASP A 57 2.08 -14.03 13.54
CA ASP A 57 0.78 -13.76 12.94
C ASP A 57 0.91 -12.84 11.70
N ARG A 58 2.07 -12.17 11.55
CA ARG A 58 2.36 -11.30 10.41
C ARG A 58 2.51 -12.11 9.12
N LYS A 59 1.65 -11.84 8.15
CA LYS A 59 1.70 -12.46 6.81
C LYS A 59 2.33 -11.51 5.80
N PHE A 60 2.94 -12.08 4.76
CA PHE A 60 3.33 -11.31 3.59
C PHE A 60 2.10 -10.71 2.93
N VAL A 61 2.16 -9.40 2.68
CA VAL A 61 1.13 -8.67 1.95
C VAL A 61 1.70 -8.34 0.58
N GLN A 62 0.94 -8.67 -0.47
CA GLN A 62 1.30 -8.29 -1.83
C GLN A 62 1.12 -6.78 -1.98
N ILE A 63 2.17 -6.09 -2.42
CA ILE A 63 2.15 -4.65 -2.65
C ILE A 63 2.19 -4.39 -4.15
N ASP A 64 1.32 -3.50 -4.61
CA ASP A 64 1.30 -2.95 -5.95
C ASP A 64 1.13 -1.42 -5.90
N ARG A 65 1.06 -0.77 -7.06
CA ARG A 65 0.95 0.70 -7.16
C ARG A 65 -0.40 1.22 -6.66
N ASP A 66 -1.42 0.38 -6.67
CA ASP A 66 -2.80 0.78 -6.36
C ASP A 66 -3.09 0.60 -4.87
N ASN A 67 -2.42 -0.33 -4.19
CA ASN A 67 -2.69 -0.72 -2.81
C ASN A 67 -1.66 -0.20 -1.79
N ILE A 68 -0.57 0.44 -2.23
CA ILE A 68 0.54 0.83 -1.33
C ILE A 68 0.09 1.70 -0.15
N ASN A 69 -0.84 2.62 -0.39
CA ASN A 69 -1.38 3.49 0.65
C ASN A 69 -2.23 2.71 1.66
N ASP A 70 -3.00 1.72 1.20
CA ASP A 70 -3.83 0.91 2.08
C ASP A 70 -2.99 -0.04 2.94
N VAL A 71 -1.92 -0.59 2.36
CA VAL A 71 -0.93 -1.38 3.11
C VAL A 71 -0.23 -0.50 4.15
N MET A 72 0.18 0.71 3.78
CA MET A 72 0.80 1.67 4.70
C MET A 72 -0.11 2.00 5.89
N LYS A 73 -1.40 2.31 5.65
CA LYS A 73 -2.39 2.55 6.72
C LYS A 73 -2.51 1.38 7.70
N ARG A 74 -2.46 0.14 7.20
CA ARG A 74 -2.55 -1.07 8.03
C ARG A 74 -1.29 -1.28 8.87
N MET A 75 -0.12 -0.93 8.33
CA MET A 75 1.16 -1.02 9.04
C MET A 75 1.33 0.08 10.10
N THR A 76 0.52 1.13 10.05
CA THR A 76 0.48 2.25 11.00
C THR A 76 1.85 2.87 11.31
N PRO A 77 2.68 3.17 10.29
CA PRO A 77 3.99 3.77 10.50
C PRO A 77 3.86 5.10 11.24
N GLY A 78 4.70 5.25 12.26
CA GLY A 78 4.71 6.44 13.09
C GLY A 78 6.12 6.84 13.52
N LEU A 79 6.25 8.11 13.90
CA LEU A 79 7.49 8.67 14.38
C LEU A 79 7.20 9.57 15.58
N SER A 80 7.75 9.22 16.73
CA SER A 80 7.76 10.07 17.92
C SER A 80 9.19 10.46 18.25
N MET A 81 9.48 11.76 18.19
CA MET A 81 10.80 12.28 18.54
C MET A 81 10.71 13.69 19.12
N ARG A 82 11.75 14.09 19.87
CA ARG A 82 11.90 15.48 20.34
C ARG A 82 12.85 16.20 19.39
N VAL A 83 12.42 17.35 18.90
CA VAL A 83 13.19 18.22 18.01
C VAL A 83 13.38 19.59 18.63
N GLU A 84 14.40 20.31 18.21
CA GLU A 84 14.63 21.68 18.63
C GLU A 84 13.52 22.62 18.13
N ASN A 85 13.03 23.50 19.00
CA ASN A 85 12.00 24.47 18.68
C ASN A 85 12.62 25.80 18.19
N THR A 86 12.85 25.90 16.89
CA THR A 86 13.40 27.11 16.26
C THR A 86 12.42 28.28 16.19
N MET A 87 11.12 28.08 16.50
CA MET A 87 10.12 29.16 16.44
C MET A 87 10.22 30.12 17.62
N LYS A 88 10.62 29.64 18.80
CA LYS A 88 10.77 30.48 20.00
C LYS A 88 12.21 30.95 20.21
N GLY A 89 13.19 30.25 19.65
CA GLY A 89 14.61 30.59 19.83
C GLY A 89 15.11 30.49 21.27
N ASP A 90 14.37 29.80 22.13
CA ASP A 90 14.61 29.67 23.57
C ASP A 90 15.37 28.38 23.94
N GLY A 91 15.87 27.64 22.93
CA GLY A 91 16.51 26.33 23.12
C GLY A 91 15.55 25.24 23.62
N SER A 92 14.23 25.50 23.64
CA SER A 92 13.24 24.50 24.04
C SER A 92 13.14 23.37 23.00
N GLN A 93 12.74 22.18 23.46
CA GLN A 93 12.44 21.06 22.57
C GLN A 93 10.95 20.84 22.43
N MET A 94 10.52 20.56 21.21
CA MET A 94 9.15 20.19 20.85
C MET A 94 9.05 18.68 20.63
N ALA A 95 8.06 18.06 21.26
CA ALA A 95 7.71 16.68 20.93
C ALA A 95 6.88 16.67 19.65
N VAL A 96 7.31 15.87 18.68
CA VAL A 96 6.65 15.70 17.38
C VAL A 96 6.22 14.25 17.27
N ASN A 97 4.92 14.05 17.08
CA ASN A 97 4.29 12.76 16.85
C ASN A 97 3.69 12.78 15.45
N LEU A 98 4.27 12.02 14.54
CA LEU A 98 3.82 11.90 13.15
C LEU A 98 3.18 10.54 12.93
N LYS A 99 2.14 10.55 12.10
CA LYS A 99 1.43 9.38 11.62
C LYS A 99 1.42 9.43 10.10
N PHE A 100 1.81 8.35 9.46
CA PHE A 100 1.82 8.27 7.99
C PHE A 100 0.75 7.29 7.53
N ASP A 101 -0.25 7.80 6.80
CA ASP A 101 -1.34 7.02 6.20
C ASP A 101 -1.18 6.88 4.67
N SER A 102 -0.32 7.69 4.06
CA SER A 102 -0.07 7.67 2.63
C SER A 102 1.35 8.12 2.30
N MET A 103 1.82 7.82 1.09
CA MET A 103 3.14 8.29 0.64
C MET A 103 3.24 9.81 0.61
N ASP A 104 2.12 10.51 0.40
CA ASP A 104 2.08 11.98 0.40
C ASP A 104 2.32 12.58 1.78
N ASP A 105 2.14 11.82 2.87
CA ASP A 105 2.35 12.31 4.24
C ASP A 105 3.83 12.59 4.54
N PHE A 106 4.74 12.05 3.73
CA PHE A 106 6.17 12.39 3.78
C PHE A 106 6.48 13.78 3.19
N ALA A 107 5.53 14.40 2.47
CA ALA A 107 5.73 15.74 1.95
C ALA A 107 5.78 16.77 3.09
N PRO A 108 6.69 17.78 3.04
CA PRO A 108 6.85 18.76 4.11
C PRO A 108 5.56 19.51 4.49
N ALA A 109 4.68 19.74 3.51
CA ALA A 109 3.39 20.38 3.74
C ALA A 109 2.47 19.54 4.63
N ASN A 110 2.45 18.21 4.43
CA ASN A 110 1.62 17.31 5.24
C ASN A 110 2.23 17.07 6.62
N VAL A 111 3.57 17.00 6.71
CA VAL A 111 4.27 16.98 8.01
C VAL A 111 3.94 18.23 8.83
N ALA A 112 4.02 19.42 8.23
CA ALA A 112 3.69 20.68 8.91
C ALA A 112 2.23 20.75 9.37
N ARG A 113 1.29 20.10 8.66
CA ARG A 113 -0.13 20.02 9.05
C ARG A 113 -0.37 19.12 10.26
N GLN A 114 0.48 18.12 10.50
CA GLN A 114 0.33 17.22 11.65
C GLN A 114 0.86 17.85 12.95
N VAL A 115 1.83 18.77 12.85
CA VAL A 115 2.42 19.46 13.99
C VAL A 115 1.58 20.70 14.33
N GLU A 116 0.83 20.67 15.44
CA GLU A 116 -0.17 21.70 15.77
C GLU A 116 0.37 23.15 15.73
N PRO A 117 1.56 23.48 16.27
CA PRO A 117 2.12 24.83 16.15
C PRO A 117 2.39 25.26 14.70
N LEU A 118 2.94 24.36 13.87
CA LEU A 118 3.23 24.64 12.46
C LEU A 118 1.97 24.76 11.62
N LYS A 119 0.95 23.95 11.93
CA LYS A 119 -0.37 24.02 11.29
C LYS A 119 -0.99 25.41 11.44
N LYS A 120 -0.96 25.99 12.64
CA LYS A 120 -1.48 27.35 12.89
C LYS A 120 -0.77 28.42 12.05
N LEU A 121 0.56 28.29 11.88
CA LEU A 121 1.33 29.19 11.04
C LEU A 121 1.00 29.00 9.55
N LEU A 122 0.83 27.75 9.11
CA LEU A 122 0.43 27.44 7.74
C LEU A 122 -0.96 28.01 7.41
N ASP A 123 -1.94 27.79 8.30
CA ASP A 123 -3.30 28.32 8.14
C ASP A 123 -3.31 29.86 8.10
N THR A 124 -2.44 30.50 8.89
CA THR A 124 -2.29 31.97 8.88
C THR A 124 -1.69 32.45 7.57
N ARG A 125 -0.66 31.77 7.05
CA ARG A 125 -0.06 32.07 5.75
C ARG A 125 -1.08 31.97 4.63
N ASP A 126 -1.90 30.92 4.63
CA ASP A 126 -2.91 30.71 3.60
C ASP A 126 -3.99 31.79 3.65
N LYS A 127 -4.45 32.19 4.85
CA LYS A 127 -5.36 33.34 5.02
C LYS A 127 -4.78 34.66 4.49
N LEU A 128 -3.50 34.92 4.75
CA LEU A 128 -2.82 36.14 4.27
C LEU A 128 -2.69 36.13 2.74
N ARG A 129 -2.38 34.98 2.14
CA ARG A 129 -2.31 34.82 0.69
C ARG A 129 -3.68 35.05 0.03
N ASP A 130 -4.73 34.50 0.62
CA ASP A 130 -6.10 34.67 0.13
C ASP A 130 -6.56 36.13 0.25
N LEU A 131 -6.14 36.83 1.31
CA LEU A 131 -6.39 38.28 1.45
C LEU A 131 -5.65 39.08 0.39
N LEU A 132 -4.37 38.81 0.15
CA LEU A 132 -3.58 39.48 -0.89
C LEU A 132 -4.25 39.34 -2.27
N THR A 133 -4.72 38.14 -2.61
CA THR A 133 -5.39 37.85 -3.89
C THR A 133 -6.71 38.61 -4.05
N LYS A 134 -7.41 38.92 -2.94
CA LYS A 134 -8.65 39.70 -2.96
C LYS A 134 -8.43 41.21 -3.00
N VAL A 135 -7.31 41.68 -2.47
CA VAL A 135 -6.93 43.11 -2.51
C VAL A 135 -6.40 43.51 -3.88
N ASP A 136 -5.80 42.58 -4.62
CA ASP A 136 -5.25 42.78 -5.97
C ASP A 136 -6.31 42.66 -7.09
N ARG A 137 -7.60 42.58 -6.74
CA ARG A 137 -8.73 42.39 -7.66
C ARG A 137 -9.76 43.51 -7.57
#